data_AF-A0A8H7MKQ4-F1
#
_entry.id   AF-A0A8H7MKQ4-F1
#
_cell.length_a   1.000
_cell.length_b   1.000
_cell.length_c   1.000
_cell.angle_alpha   90.00
_cell.angle_beta   90.00
_cell.angle_gamma   90.00
#
_symmetry.space_group_name_H-M   'P 1'
#
loop_
_entity.id
_entity.type
_entity.pdbx_description
1 polymer ?
#
loop_
_entity_poly.entity_id
_entity_poly.type
_entity_poly.pdbx_seq_one_letter_code
_entity_poly.pdbx_strand_id
1 'polypeptide(L)'
;MAPALLYDDEDVAYTSPTASWSPMKPLATPSVAKLDFGAYQSDDELIADITESLKVSGGCIVRGMYEKSTVGALEKELRPHIEATNKADSSRDDLWHRVCENFLTSKLTKSWHGNEARSSVSLPQLSTTVTFSVGPGTKAQGLHRDDDIYHTQHSATATHYQGQDAMLCLFVAGKQCTKYNGATRIVPGSHLWDFTVPPPSYTEYLRQEENQYLANDLNK
;
A
#
# COMPACT_ATOMS: atom_id res chain seq x y z
N MET A 1 -1.56 -0.02 2.75
CA MET A 1 -0.64 -1.01 2.13
C MET A 1 0.81 -0.53 2.24
N ALA A 2 1.57 -0.99 3.25
CA ALA A 2 2.99 -0.73 3.47
C ALA A 2 3.91 -1.92 3.05
N PRO A 3 4.83 -1.73 2.09
CA PRO A 3 5.61 -2.86 1.51
C PRO A 3 7.10 -3.13 2.01
N ALA A 4 7.82 -4.27 1.74
CA ALA A 4 9.08 -4.84 2.45
C ALA A 4 10.15 -5.82 1.73
N LEU A 5 11.48 -5.54 1.85
CA LEU A 5 12.73 -6.40 1.96
C LEU A 5 13.63 -6.77 0.72
N LEU A 6 14.95 -7.00 0.94
CA LEU A 6 15.83 -8.16 0.55
C LEU A 6 17.26 -7.94 1.17
N TYR A 7 18.15 -8.89 1.53
CA TYR A 7 18.15 -10.30 2.02
C TYR A 7 19.39 -10.49 2.96
N ASP A 8 19.48 -11.62 3.68
CA ASP A 8 20.69 -12.48 3.79
C ASP A 8 20.31 -13.80 4.52
N ASP A 9 21.10 -14.88 4.33
CA ASP A 9 20.79 -16.24 4.79
C ASP A 9 21.28 -16.58 6.21
N GLU A 10 20.43 -17.22 7.03
CA GLU A 10 20.78 -18.35 7.93
C GLU A 10 19.50 -19.13 8.32
N ASP A 11 19.62 -20.45 8.52
CA ASP A 11 18.50 -21.36 8.77
C ASP A 11 17.88 -21.24 10.18
N VAL A 12 16.55 -21.07 10.25
CA VAL A 12 15.75 -21.40 11.43
C VAL A 12 14.49 -22.16 11.01
N ALA A 13 14.53 -23.49 11.10
CA ALA A 13 13.41 -24.34 10.78
C ALA A 13 12.26 -24.19 11.80
N TYR A 14 11.11 -23.67 11.36
CA TYR A 14 9.90 -23.58 12.18
C TYR A 14 8.82 -24.52 11.63
N THR A 15 8.43 -25.53 12.41
CA THR A 15 7.44 -26.54 11.99
C THR A 15 6.02 -26.03 12.17
N SER A 16 5.42 -25.49 11.11
CA SER A 16 4.01 -25.10 11.10
C SER A 16 3.08 -26.33 11.09
N PRO A 17 1.96 -26.32 11.86
CA PRO A 17 0.99 -27.40 11.84
C PRO A 17 0.19 -27.41 10.52
N THR A 18 -0.14 -28.60 10.02
CA THR A 18 -0.75 -28.80 8.71
C THR A 18 -2.24 -28.45 8.68
N ALA A 19 -2.58 -27.18 8.45
CA ALA A 19 -3.89 -26.79 7.96
C ALA A 19 -3.98 -27.13 6.45
N SER A 20 -4.95 -27.96 6.06
CA SER A 20 -5.11 -28.42 4.68
C SER A 20 -5.75 -27.34 3.80
N TRP A 21 -4.95 -26.39 3.33
CA TRP A 21 -5.36 -25.43 2.31
C TRP A 21 -5.74 -26.14 1.01
N SER A 22 -7.00 -26.01 0.60
CA SER A 22 -7.39 -26.29 -0.78
C SER A 22 -7.18 -25.02 -1.59
N PRO A 23 -6.34 -25.04 -2.64
CA PRO A 23 -6.26 -23.93 -3.56
C PRO A 23 -7.61 -23.74 -4.25
N MET A 24 -8.27 -22.60 -4.03
CA MET A 24 -8.87 -21.94 -5.19
C MET A 24 -7.73 -21.75 -6.20
N LYS A 25 -7.96 -22.07 -7.47
CA LYS A 25 -6.95 -21.80 -8.52
C LYS A 25 -6.49 -20.35 -8.36
N PRO A 26 -5.19 -20.07 -8.16
CA PRO A 26 -4.74 -18.70 -8.04
C PRO A 26 -5.12 -17.98 -9.34
N LEU A 27 -5.91 -16.89 -9.22
CA LEU A 27 -5.94 -15.89 -10.27
C LEU A 27 -4.49 -15.43 -10.47
N ALA A 28 -4.09 -15.21 -11.73
CA ALA A 28 -2.73 -14.78 -12.03
C ALA A 28 -2.42 -13.50 -11.23
N THR A 29 -1.35 -13.53 -10.43
CA THR A 29 -0.99 -12.42 -9.53
C THR A 29 -0.93 -11.12 -10.32
N PRO A 30 -1.75 -10.10 -9.96
CA PRO A 30 -1.87 -8.90 -10.75
C PRO A 30 -0.55 -8.12 -10.75
N SER A 31 -0.20 -7.50 -11.88
CA SER A 31 1.02 -6.70 -11.97
C SER A 31 0.85 -5.36 -11.25
N VAL A 32 1.90 -4.93 -10.55
CA VAL A 32 1.97 -3.59 -9.96
C VAL A 32 2.21 -2.57 -11.07
N ALA A 33 1.25 -1.67 -11.28
CA ALA A 33 1.34 -0.63 -12.29
C ALA A 33 2.52 0.33 -12.02
N LYS A 34 3.16 0.79 -13.10
CA LYS A 34 4.30 1.73 -13.08
C LYS A 34 3.95 2.92 -13.97
N LEU A 35 3.26 3.89 -13.36
CA LEU A 35 2.77 5.11 -14.02
C LEU A 35 3.89 6.17 -14.00
N ASP A 36 3.88 7.09 -14.96
CA ASP A 36 4.75 8.29 -14.92
C ASP A 36 3.89 9.54 -15.05
N PHE A 37 3.92 10.40 -14.02
CA PHE A 37 3.21 11.67 -13.98
C PHE A 37 3.45 12.52 -15.24
N GLY A 38 4.68 12.50 -15.78
CA GLY A 38 5.04 13.27 -16.97
C GLY A 38 4.45 12.76 -18.29
N ALA A 39 3.71 11.65 -18.28
CA ALA A 39 3.05 11.10 -19.47
C ALA A 39 1.57 11.53 -19.61
N TYR A 40 0.92 11.97 -18.53
CA TYR A 40 -0.50 12.33 -18.51
C TYR A 40 -0.72 13.78 -18.96
N GLN A 41 -1.88 14.08 -19.53
CA GLN A 41 -2.26 15.43 -19.94
C GLN A 41 -3.08 16.16 -18.85
N SER A 42 -3.61 15.42 -17.87
CA SER A 42 -4.30 15.96 -16.70
C SER A 42 -4.20 15.06 -15.46
N ASP A 43 -4.38 15.66 -14.27
CA ASP A 43 -4.48 14.92 -13.02
C ASP A 43 -5.64 13.90 -13.03
N ASP A 44 -6.74 14.19 -13.74
CA ASP A 44 -7.94 13.35 -13.75
C ASP A 44 -7.69 11.99 -14.47
N GLU A 45 -6.91 12.00 -15.55
CA GLU A 45 -6.46 10.77 -16.24
C GLU A 45 -5.56 9.93 -15.32
N LEU A 46 -4.62 10.58 -14.63
CA LEU A 46 -3.72 9.91 -13.69
C LEU A 46 -4.47 9.36 -12.46
N ILE A 47 -5.44 10.10 -11.93
CA ILE A 47 -6.30 9.65 -10.82
C ILE A 47 -7.12 8.43 -11.23
N ALA A 48 -7.62 8.37 -12.47
CA ALA A 48 -8.32 7.20 -13.00
C ALA A 48 -7.41 5.96 -13.07
N ASP A 49 -6.21 6.08 -13.62
CA ASP A 49 -5.25 4.97 -13.73
C ASP A 49 -4.72 4.52 -12.36
N ILE A 50 -4.47 5.44 -11.42
CA ILE A 50 -4.15 5.13 -10.02
C ILE A 50 -5.30 4.34 -9.39
N THR A 51 -6.54 4.83 -9.55
CA THR A 51 -7.74 4.22 -8.97
C THR A 51 -7.96 2.80 -9.49
N GLU A 52 -7.79 2.55 -10.79
CA GLU A 52 -7.94 1.22 -11.35
C GLU A 52 -6.77 0.29 -10.93
N SER A 53 -5.54 0.81 -10.92
CA SER A 53 -4.37 0.07 -10.44
C SER A 53 -4.53 -0.39 -8.98
N LEU A 54 -5.08 0.46 -8.12
CA LEU A 54 -5.39 0.15 -6.73
C LEU A 54 -6.48 -0.92 -6.60
N LYS A 55 -7.60 -0.82 -7.33
CA LYS A 55 -8.66 -1.85 -7.33
C LYS A 55 -8.13 -3.22 -7.74
N VAL A 56 -7.32 -3.28 -8.79
CA VAL A 56 -6.82 -4.53 -9.38
C VAL A 56 -5.71 -5.16 -8.54
N SER A 57 -4.74 -4.37 -8.06
CA SER A 57 -3.49 -4.90 -7.51
C SER A 57 -3.18 -4.47 -6.06
N GLY A 58 -3.93 -3.52 -5.50
CA GLY A 58 -3.71 -3.00 -4.14
C GLY A 58 -2.55 -2.01 -4.00
N GLY A 59 -1.91 -1.62 -5.10
CA GLY A 59 -0.83 -0.62 -5.08
C GLY A 59 -0.28 -0.29 -6.47
N CYS A 60 0.28 0.91 -6.63
CA CYS A 60 0.95 1.34 -7.86
C CYS A 60 2.20 2.16 -7.55
N ILE A 61 3.12 2.25 -8.52
CA ILE A 61 4.29 3.13 -8.45
C ILE A 61 4.06 4.29 -9.42
N VAL A 62 3.95 5.51 -8.90
CA VAL A 62 3.90 6.74 -9.72
C VAL A 62 5.30 7.36 -9.75
N ARG A 63 5.88 7.52 -10.94
CA ARG A 63 7.10 8.29 -11.17
C ARG A 63 6.75 9.76 -11.44
N GLY A 64 7.70 10.67 -11.25
CA GLY A 64 7.53 12.10 -11.57
C GLY A 64 6.60 12.93 -10.66
N MET A 65 5.72 12.30 -9.86
CA MET A 65 4.67 12.96 -9.04
C MET A 65 5.13 14.12 -8.15
N TYR A 66 6.40 14.12 -7.72
CA TYR A 66 7.02 15.23 -7.01
C TYR A 66 8.38 15.57 -7.63
N GLU A 67 8.69 16.87 -7.75
CA GLU A 67 10.00 17.29 -8.23
C GLU A 67 11.13 16.82 -7.29
N LYS A 68 12.29 16.45 -7.85
CA LYS A 68 13.47 16.09 -7.05
C LYS A 68 14.00 17.23 -6.18
N SER A 69 13.79 18.48 -6.61
CA SER A 69 13.97 19.72 -5.83
C SER A 69 13.11 19.72 -4.58
N THR A 70 11.79 19.51 -4.73
CA THR A 70 10.84 19.42 -3.60
C THR A 70 11.22 18.29 -2.65
N VAL A 71 11.47 17.08 -3.16
CA VAL A 71 11.84 15.93 -2.30
C VAL A 71 13.19 16.14 -1.60
N GLY A 72 14.16 16.78 -2.26
CA GLY A 72 15.45 17.13 -1.66
C GLY A 72 15.37 18.25 -0.62
N ALA A 73 14.47 19.23 -0.81
CA ALA A 73 14.18 20.25 0.21
C ALA A 73 13.54 19.60 1.44
N LEU A 74 12.51 18.77 1.25
CA LEU A 74 11.89 17.98 2.31
C LEU A 74 12.91 17.09 3.02
N GLU A 75 13.81 16.40 2.32
CA GLU A 75 14.86 15.59 2.98
C GLU A 75 15.81 16.45 3.81
N LYS A 76 16.21 17.62 3.31
CA LYS A 76 17.11 18.55 4.02
C LYS A 76 16.45 19.21 5.24
N GLU A 77 15.17 19.57 5.15
CA GLU A 77 14.39 20.16 6.25
C GLU A 77 14.07 19.10 7.30
N LEU A 78 13.63 17.91 6.86
CA LEU A 78 13.32 16.81 7.76
C LEU A 78 14.57 16.15 8.34
N ARG A 79 15.77 16.23 7.74
CA ARG A 79 16.96 15.54 8.26
C ARG A 79 17.35 15.98 9.68
N PRO A 80 17.52 17.28 10.00
CA PRO A 80 17.70 17.73 11.38
C PRO A 80 16.53 17.36 12.30
N HIS A 81 15.29 17.36 11.78
CA HIS A 81 14.13 16.95 12.56
C HIS A 81 14.06 15.44 12.80
N ILE A 82 14.52 14.58 11.90
CA ILE A 82 14.64 13.13 12.11
C ILE A 82 15.77 12.85 13.12
N GLU A 83 16.80 13.70 13.14
CA GLU A 83 17.92 13.66 14.09
C GLU A 83 17.57 14.27 15.47
N ALA A 84 16.43 14.97 15.61
CA ALA A 84 16.05 15.71 16.82
C ALA A 84 14.56 15.63 17.25
N THR A 85 13.72 14.81 16.59
CA THR A 85 12.28 14.65 16.93
C THR A 85 12.12 13.91 18.26
N ASN A 86 10.99 13.97 18.97
CA ASN A 86 9.60 14.40 18.66
C ASN A 86 9.40 15.93 18.51
N LYS A 87 8.36 16.51 17.88
CA LYS A 87 7.21 16.10 17.01
C LYS A 87 6.77 17.37 16.22
N ALA A 88 6.07 17.28 15.07
CA ALA A 88 5.86 18.44 14.16
C ALA A 88 4.47 18.51 13.46
N ASP A 89 4.22 19.58 12.66
CA ASP A 89 3.00 19.82 11.83
C ASP A 89 3.30 19.95 10.30
N SER A 90 2.33 20.38 9.46
CA SER A 90 2.26 20.04 8.02
C SER A 90 1.31 20.86 7.14
N SER A 91 1.58 20.94 5.81
CA SER A 91 0.55 21.14 4.74
C SER A 91 1.05 20.89 3.30
N ARG A 92 0.43 20.01 2.48
CA ARG A 92 0.43 20.08 0.98
C ARG A 92 -0.56 19.11 0.30
N ASP A 93 -1.85 19.17 0.63
CA ASP A 93 -2.65 17.93 0.72
C ASP A 93 -3.63 17.62 -0.45
N ASP A 94 -4.06 18.62 -1.23
CA ASP A 94 -5.24 18.52 -2.12
C ASP A 94 -5.24 17.39 -3.18
N LEU A 95 -4.12 17.13 -3.86
CA LEU A 95 -4.06 16.05 -4.87
C LEU A 95 -4.28 14.67 -4.22
N TRP A 96 -3.75 14.48 -3.01
CA TRP A 96 -3.91 13.23 -2.26
C TRP A 96 -5.32 13.11 -1.65
N HIS A 97 -5.95 14.22 -1.26
CA HIS A 97 -7.35 14.23 -0.84
C HIS A 97 -8.27 13.64 -1.94
N ARG A 98 -8.11 14.05 -3.21
CA ARG A 98 -8.93 13.51 -4.33
C ARG A 98 -8.77 12.00 -4.53
N VAL A 99 -7.58 11.45 -4.31
CA VAL A 99 -7.36 9.99 -4.35
C VAL A 99 -8.04 9.31 -3.16
N CYS A 100 -7.91 9.89 -1.96
CA CYS A 100 -8.59 9.39 -0.76
C CYS A 100 -10.12 9.40 -0.89
N GLU A 101 -10.70 10.44 -1.51
CA GLU A 101 -12.16 10.58 -1.65
C GLU A 101 -12.79 9.44 -2.47
N ASN A 102 -12.05 8.88 -3.44
CA ASN A 102 -12.54 7.77 -4.26
C ASN A 102 -12.75 6.48 -3.45
N PHE A 103 -11.97 6.25 -2.40
CA PHE A 103 -11.97 4.99 -1.64
C PHE A 103 -12.63 5.14 -0.25
N LEU A 104 -12.30 6.21 0.48
CA LEU A 104 -12.58 6.37 1.91
C LEU A 104 -13.80 7.24 2.21
N THR A 105 -14.48 7.78 1.19
CA THR A 105 -15.73 8.53 1.39
C THR A 105 -16.83 7.59 1.85
N SER A 106 -17.19 7.66 3.13
CA SER A 106 -18.23 6.82 3.72
C SER A 106 -19.57 7.55 3.77
N LYS A 107 -20.66 6.86 3.42
CA LYS A 107 -22.02 7.41 3.39
C LYS A 107 -22.95 6.68 4.35
N LEU A 108 -23.17 7.28 5.51
CA LEU A 108 -24.21 6.88 6.44
C LEU A 108 -25.57 7.29 5.88
N THR A 109 -26.51 6.34 5.79
CA THR A 109 -27.90 6.60 5.41
C THR A 109 -28.84 6.05 6.48
N LYS A 110 -30.00 6.71 6.68
CA LYS A 110 -30.98 6.35 7.71
C LYS A 110 -30.40 6.39 9.14
N SER A 111 -29.41 7.24 9.41
CA SER A 111 -28.97 7.54 10.78
C SER A 111 -30.06 8.39 11.44
N TRP A 112 -30.83 7.79 12.35
CA TRP A 112 -31.92 8.47 13.05
C TRP A 112 -31.38 9.32 14.20
N HIS A 113 -31.60 10.63 14.13
CA HIS A 113 -31.26 11.59 15.17
C HIS A 113 -32.56 12.21 15.69
N GLY A 114 -33.10 11.64 16.78
CA GLY A 114 -34.47 11.92 17.21
C GLY A 114 -35.47 11.43 16.15
N ASN A 115 -36.43 12.29 15.79
CA ASN A 115 -37.50 11.95 14.84
C ASN A 115 -37.09 12.11 13.36
N GLU A 116 -35.83 12.40 13.06
CA GLU A 116 -35.33 12.62 11.69
C GLU A 116 -34.35 11.54 11.25
N ALA A 117 -34.65 10.90 10.11
CA ALA A 117 -33.68 10.08 9.39
C ALA A 117 -32.75 10.99 8.59
N ARG A 118 -31.49 11.12 9.02
CA ARG A 118 -30.47 11.90 8.32
C ARG A 118 -29.61 11.00 7.43
N SER A 119 -28.91 11.62 6.49
CA SER A 119 -27.81 10.99 5.75
C SER A 119 -26.59 11.88 5.90
N SER A 120 -25.43 11.27 6.13
CA SER A 120 -24.16 11.98 6.30
C SER A 120 -23.13 11.36 5.38
N VAL A 121 -22.27 12.20 4.80
CA VAL A 121 -21.08 11.77 4.06
C VAL A 121 -19.88 12.24 4.86
N SER A 122 -19.03 11.32 5.29
CA SER A 122 -17.69 11.70 5.74
C SER A 122 -16.78 11.64 4.52
N LEU A 123 -16.19 12.79 4.20
CA LEU A 123 -14.97 12.82 3.39
C LEU A 123 -13.82 12.14 4.17
N PRO A 124 -12.73 11.76 3.50
CA PRO A 124 -11.56 11.20 4.15
C PRO A 124 -10.97 12.16 5.17
N GLN A 125 -10.31 11.62 6.18
CA GLN A 125 -9.54 12.39 7.17
C GLN A 125 -8.09 11.92 7.16
N LEU A 126 -7.16 12.87 7.22
CA LEU A 126 -5.72 12.56 7.32
C LEU A 126 -5.44 11.94 8.70
N SER A 127 -5.38 10.61 8.76
CA SER A 127 -5.15 9.92 10.04
C SER A 127 -3.72 10.08 10.56
N THR A 128 -2.72 10.04 9.68
CA THR A 128 -1.31 10.23 10.06
C THR A 128 -0.42 10.59 8.87
N THR A 129 0.64 11.36 9.14
CA THR A 129 1.76 11.62 8.23
C THR A 129 3.04 11.31 8.99
N VAL A 130 3.84 10.37 8.46
CA VAL A 130 5.06 9.88 9.12
C VAL A 130 6.20 9.82 8.10
N THR A 131 7.40 10.26 8.49
CA THR A 131 8.62 10.06 7.70
C THR A 131 9.48 8.96 8.33
N PHE A 132 9.82 7.93 7.55
CA PHE A 132 10.67 6.83 7.98
C PHE A 132 12.11 7.04 7.50
N SER A 133 13.10 6.74 8.35
CA SER A 133 14.53 6.80 8.02
C SER A 133 15.20 5.48 8.40
N VAL A 134 15.07 4.48 7.53
CA VAL A 134 15.61 3.12 7.74
C VAL A 134 17.14 3.11 7.62
N GLY A 135 17.83 2.60 8.63
CA GLY A 135 19.30 2.50 8.65
C GLY A 135 19.83 1.17 8.11
N PRO A 136 21.12 1.08 7.73
CA PRO A 136 21.77 -0.20 7.40
C PRO A 136 21.59 -1.24 8.50
N GLY A 137 21.36 -2.50 8.13
CA GLY A 137 21.14 -3.60 9.09
C GLY A 137 19.75 -3.62 9.76
N THR A 138 18.86 -2.68 9.45
CA THR A 138 17.46 -2.74 9.96
C THR A 138 16.73 -3.92 9.32
N LYS A 139 16.23 -4.86 10.14
CA LYS A 139 15.36 -5.96 9.68
C LYS A 139 14.04 -5.38 9.15
N ALA A 140 13.49 -5.96 8.09
CA ALA A 140 12.15 -5.55 7.65
C ALA A 140 11.07 -6.00 8.64
N GLN A 141 9.95 -5.31 8.56
CA GLN A 141 8.70 -5.67 9.22
C GLN A 141 8.13 -6.97 8.61
N GLY A 142 7.25 -7.65 9.35
CA GLY A 142 6.46 -8.74 8.79
C GLY A 142 5.42 -8.23 7.79
N LEU A 143 4.87 -9.13 6.96
CA LEU A 143 3.71 -8.81 6.14
C LEU A 143 2.49 -8.53 7.05
N HIS A 144 1.88 -7.37 6.87
CA HIS A 144 0.73 -6.87 7.63
C HIS A 144 -0.15 -6.01 6.72
N ARG A 145 -1.31 -5.56 7.22
CA ARG A 145 -2.07 -4.46 6.63
C ARG A 145 -2.10 -3.31 7.63
N ASP A 146 -1.91 -2.09 7.15
CA ASP A 146 -1.84 -0.88 7.98
C ASP A 146 -3.16 -0.50 8.68
N ASP A 147 -4.27 -1.14 8.32
CA ASP A 147 -5.61 -0.85 8.83
C ASP A 147 -6.05 -1.74 10.01
N ASP A 148 -5.19 -2.63 10.49
CA ASP A 148 -5.42 -3.38 11.73
C ASP A 148 -5.67 -2.46 12.95
N ILE A 149 -5.03 -1.29 12.98
CA ILE A 149 -5.22 -0.24 13.99
C ILE A 149 -6.63 0.37 14.05
N TYR A 150 -7.45 0.23 13.00
CA TYR A 150 -8.86 0.66 13.03
C TYR A 150 -9.82 -0.47 13.40
N HIS A 151 -9.30 -1.66 13.71
CA HIS A 151 -10.06 -2.86 14.07
C HIS A 151 -11.07 -3.32 13.01
N THR A 152 -10.83 -3.01 11.73
CA THR A 152 -11.69 -3.42 10.61
C THR A 152 -11.37 -4.82 10.13
N GLN A 153 -12.29 -5.76 10.32
CA GLN A 153 -12.17 -7.15 9.86
C GLN A 153 -12.66 -7.28 8.40
N HIS A 154 -11.79 -7.77 7.51
CA HIS A 154 -12.10 -7.94 6.09
C HIS A 154 -12.31 -9.42 5.74
N SER A 155 -13.48 -9.75 5.18
CA SER A 155 -13.70 -11.04 4.52
C SER A 155 -13.07 -11.05 3.12
N ALA A 156 -12.77 -12.23 2.57
CA ALA A 156 -12.33 -12.32 1.16
C ALA A 156 -13.39 -11.77 0.18
N THR A 157 -12.94 -11.02 -0.82
CA THR A 157 -13.78 -10.48 -1.91
C THR A 157 -13.23 -10.90 -3.28
N ALA A 158 -14.09 -11.01 -4.29
CA ALA A 158 -13.67 -11.37 -5.66
C ALA A 158 -13.13 -10.16 -6.45
N THR A 159 -13.58 -8.96 -6.08
CA THR A 159 -13.26 -7.66 -6.71
C THR A 159 -13.37 -6.59 -5.63
N HIS A 160 -12.58 -5.53 -5.76
CA HIS A 160 -12.69 -4.33 -4.94
C HIS A 160 -14.05 -3.63 -5.12
N TYR A 161 -14.55 -2.97 -4.08
CA TYR A 161 -15.67 -2.03 -4.15
C TYR A 161 -15.49 -0.85 -3.19
N GLN A 162 -16.07 0.31 -3.53
CA GLN A 162 -15.97 1.53 -2.73
C GLN A 162 -16.55 1.34 -1.33
N GLY A 163 -15.81 1.79 -0.30
CA GLY A 163 -16.17 1.58 1.09
C GLY A 163 -15.78 0.20 1.66
N GLN A 164 -15.01 -0.61 0.93
CA GLN A 164 -14.32 -1.77 1.50
C GLN A 164 -13.14 -1.33 2.39
N ASP A 165 -12.35 -0.32 1.98
CA ASP A 165 -11.11 0.06 2.64
C ASP A 165 -11.32 1.01 3.84
N ALA A 166 -10.56 0.81 4.92
CA ALA A 166 -10.50 1.74 6.04
C ALA A 166 -9.46 2.87 5.85
N MET A 167 -8.46 2.67 4.98
CA MET A 167 -7.43 3.68 4.70
C MET A 167 -6.77 3.52 3.32
N LEU A 168 -6.08 4.57 2.88
CA LEU A 168 -5.05 4.55 1.85
C LEU A 168 -3.74 5.10 2.41
N CYS A 169 -2.61 4.80 1.77
CA CYS A 169 -1.30 5.31 2.17
C CYS A 169 -0.47 5.73 0.96
N LEU A 170 0.20 6.88 1.05
CA LEU A 170 1.10 7.42 0.03
C LEU A 170 2.55 7.38 0.52
N PHE A 171 3.37 6.51 -0.08
CA PHE A 171 4.80 6.44 0.23
C PHE A 171 5.61 7.32 -0.73
N VAL A 172 5.98 8.53 -0.29
CA VAL A 172 6.90 9.40 -1.03
C VAL A 172 8.35 8.98 -0.78
N ALA A 173 9.04 8.55 -1.83
CA ALA A 173 10.40 8.03 -1.76
C ALA A 173 11.45 9.15 -1.56
N GLY A 174 11.77 9.48 -0.31
CA GLY A 174 12.77 10.50 0.05
C GLY A 174 14.22 10.19 -0.39
N LYS A 175 14.53 8.92 -0.70
CA LYS A 175 15.79 8.46 -1.31
C LYS A 175 15.49 7.38 -2.35
N GLN A 176 16.47 7.04 -3.19
CA GLN A 176 16.31 6.01 -4.22
C GLN A 176 16.01 4.63 -3.58
N CYS A 177 14.78 4.16 -3.73
CA CYS A 177 14.38 2.80 -3.33
C CYS A 177 14.96 1.76 -4.31
N THR A 178 15.68 0.78 -3.78
CA THR A 178 16.26 -0.37 -4.49
C THR A 178 16.06 -1.67 -3.69
N LYS A 179 16.06 -2.83 -4.35
CA LYS A 179 15.95 -4.16 -3.71
C LYS A 179 16.91 -4.31 -2.51
N TYR A 180 18.11 -3.71 -2.60
CA TYR A 180 19.21 -3.84 -1.64
C TYR A 180 19.17 -2.89 -0.44
N ASN A 181 18.46 -1.75 -0.51
CA ASN A 181 18.35 -0.80 0.61
C ASN A 181 16.97 -0.83 1.28
N GLY A 182 16.37 -2.01 1.36
CA GLY A 182 15.09 -2.22 2.03
C GLY A 182 13.90 -1.62 1.29
N ALA A 183 13.93 -1.60 -0.05
CA ALA A 183 12.78 -1.13 -0.81
C ALA A 183 11.49 -1.91 -0.49
N THR A 184 10.44 -1.15 -0.68
CA THR A 184 9.07 -1.41 -0.35
C THR A 184 8.45 -2.40 -1.38
N ARG A 185 8.41 -3.73 -1.09
CA ARG A 185 7.63 -4.79 -1.83
C ARG A 185 6.19 -5.07 -1.33
N ILE A 186 5.16 -4.95 -2.19
CA ILE A 186 3.77 -5.39 -1.87
C ILE A 186 3.55 -6.84 -2.28
N VAL A 187 2.52 -7.48 -1.71
CA VAL A 187 1.90 -8.71 -2.28
C VAL A 187 0.69 -8.27 -3.13
N PRO A 188 0.75 -8.30 -4.46
CA PRO A 188 -0.33 -7.76 -5.30
C PRO A 188 -1.62 -8.57 -5.18
N GLY A 189 -2.77 -7.88 -5.14
CA GLY A 189 -4.09 -8.51 -4.99
C GLY A 189 -4.44 -8.96 -3.56
N SER A 190 -3.50 -8.85 -2.61
CA SER A 190 -3.71 -9.30 -1.22
C SER A 190 -4.69 -8.44 -0.40
N HIS A 191 -5.10 -7.29 -0.92
CA HIS A 191 -6.20 -6.47 -0.37
C HIS A 191 -7.57 -7.16 -0.48
N LEU A 192 -7.73 -8.11 -1.42
CA LEU A 192 -8.96 -8.88 -1.62
C LEU A 192 -9.02 -10.16 -0.76
N TRP A 193 -7.98 -10.49 0.00
CA TRP A 193 -7.91 -11.71 0.80
C TRP A 193 -8.66 -11.57 2.14
N ASP A 194 -9.03 -12.71 2.74
CA ASP A 194 -9.62 -12.74 4.07
C ASP A 194 -8.57 -12.43 5.16
N PHE A 195 -8.90 -11.53 6.08
CA PHE A 195 -7.97 -11.09 7.13
C PHE A 195 -7.69 -12.17 8.19
N THR A 196 -8.49 -13.25 8.23
CA THR A 196 -8.22 -14.41 9.10
C THR A 196 -7.20 -15.39 8.52
N VAL A 197 -6.86 -15.28 7.23
CA VAL A 197 -5.87 -16.13 6.58
C VAL A 197 -4.48 -15.52 6.77
N PRO A 198 -3.48 -16.26 7.31
CA PRO A 198 -2.14 -15.73 7.48
C PRO A 198 -1.50 -15.43 6.11
N PRO A 199 -0.70 -14.36 5.99
CA PRO A 199 0.04 -14.09 4.77
C PRO A 199 1.06 -15.21 4.48
N PRO A 200 1.40 -15.48 3.21
CA PRO A 200 2.42 -16.45 2.85
C PRO A 200 3.78 -16.05 3.45
N SER A 201 4.65 -17.03 3.70
CA SER A 201 6.02 -16.70 4.09
C SER A 201 6.74 -15.95 2.97
N TYR A 202 7.71 -15.09 3.32
CA TYR A 202 8.52 -14.39 2.33
C TYR A 202 9.21 -15.36 1.34
N THR A 203 9.60 -16.54 1.81
CA THR A 203 10.20 -17.60 1.00
C THR A 203 9.21 -18.23 0.00
N GLU A 204 7.92 -18.30 0.31
CA GLU A 204 6.88 -18.73 -0.65
C GLU A 204 6.56 -17.62 -1.66
N TYR A 205 6.46 -16.36 -1.21
CA TYR A 205 6.19 -15.22 -2.09
C TYR A 205 7.31 -15.00 -3.12
N LEU A 206 8.58 -14.97 -2.69
CA LEU A 206 9.71 -14.75 -3.61
C LEU A 206 9.82 -15.85 -4.68
N ARG A 207 9.56 -17.11 -4.32
CA ARG A 207 9.48 -18.22 -5.28
C ARG A 207 8.33 -18.04 -6.28
N GLN A 208 7.25 -17.35 -5.94
CA GLN A 208 6.18 -17.03 -6.90
C GLN A 208 6.60 -15.93 -7.87
N GLU A 209 7.25 -14.84 -7.39
CA GLU A 209 7.82 -13.82 -8.28
C GLU A 209 8.86 -14.42 -9.25
N GLU A 210 9.81 -15.22 -8.76
CA GLU A 210 10.88 -15.81 -9.59
C GLU A 210 10.34 -16.78 -10.64
N ASN A 211 9.36 -17.64 -10.28
CA ASN A 211 8.69 -18.50 -11.25
C ASN A 211 7.88 -17.69 -12.28
N GLN A 212 7.25 -16.57 -11.88
CA GLN A 212 6.52 -15.70 -12.81
C GLN A 212 7.49 -14.95 -13.76
N TYR A 213 8.69 -14.59 -13.32
CA TYR A 213 9.74 -14.07 -14.20
C TYR A 213 10.22 -15.14 -15.21
N LEU A 214 10.59 -16.34 -14.74
CA LEU A 214 11.05 -17.44 -15.60
C LEU A 214 9.99 -17.86 -16.64
N ALA A 215 8.71 -17.89 -16.25
CA ALA A 215 7.62 -18.18 -17.18
C ALA A 215 7.44 -17.10 -18.28
N ASN A 216 7.82 -15.85 -18.02
CA ASN A 216 7.74 -14.76 -19.00
C ASN A 216 8.94 -14.71 -19.96
N ASP A 217 10.10 -15.22 -19.57
CA ASP A 217 11.28 -15.32 -20.45
C ASP A 217 11.29 -16.61 -21.30
N LEU A 218 10.54 -17.64 -20.91
CA LEU A 218 10.27 -18.83 -21.74
C LEU A 218 9.23 -18.60 -22.86
N ASN A 219 8.71 -17.38 -23.00
CA ASN A 219 7.71 -16.99 -24.02
C ASN A 219 8.21 -15.83 -24.92
N LYS A 220 9.51 -15.78 -25.20
CA LYS A 220 10.20 -14.81 -26.07
C LYS A 220 11.16 -15.51 -27.02
#